data_AF-A0A534M269-F1
#
_entry.id   AF-A0A534M269-F1
#
_cell.length_a   1.000
_cell.length_b   1.000
_cell.length_c   1.000
_cell.angle_alpha   90.00
_cell.angle_beta   90.00
_cell.angle_gamma   90.00
#
_symmetry.space_group_name_H-M   'P 1'
#
loop_
_entity.id
_entity.type
_entity.pdbx_description
1 polymer ?
#
loop_
_entity_poly.entity_id
_entity_poly.type
_entity_poly.pdbx_seq_one_letter_code
_entity_poly.pdbx_strand_id
1 'polypeptide(L)'
;MPGRDHAVPGTDRKTRRDIIAGNLLVLRTAEAIGPGGMNLSPRISRTVTLKPRRAIGWDGASAVVEITLVGERQAQVGHEFVYRGPQPECRPCKVRAACLNQVLGHRYRIKKVRDVTHPCLLNEERARVVEVELAPPEASLPSRAAIEGAVLSYEKIVCSNAACPNFRLCHPIGIEAGMRVRVQEVGAELECPLGYSLVSATVAYDD
;
A
#
# COMPACT_ATOMS: atom_id res chain seq x y z
N MET A 1 39.43 -34.89 10.28
CA MET A 1 39.09 -34.58 11.68
C MET A 1 39.78 -33.28 12.06
N PRO A 2 39.15 -32.36 12.83
CA PRO A 2 37.73 -32.25 13.17
C PRO A 2 37.14 -30.83 12.91
N GLY A 3 35.86 -30.61 13.26
CA GLY A 3 35.09 -29.38 13.05
C GLY A 3 33.93 -29.62 12.10
N ARG A 4 32.81 -30.29 12.47
CA ARG A 4 31.94 -30.15 13.66
C ARG A 4 31.23 -28.80 13.75
N ASP A 5 30.41 -28.51 12.74
CA ASP A 5 29.28 -27.59 12.94
C ASP A 5 28.12 -28.33 13.62
N HIS A 6 27.79 -27.88 14.83
CA HIS A 6 26.70 -28.41 15.63
C HIS A 6 25.38 -27.73 15.26
N ALA A 7 24.54 -28.42 14.48
CA ALA A 7 23.13 -28.05 14.36
C ALA A 7 22.38 -28.48 15.64
N VAL A 8 21.75 -27.54 16.34
CA VAL A 8 20.86 -27.80 17.49
C VAL A 8 19.51 -27.11 17.21
N PRO A 9 18.35 -27.75 17.51
CA PRO A 9 17.07 -27.41 16.85
C PRO A 9 16.05 -26.72 17.76
N GLY A 10 15.05 -26.08 17.14
CA GLY A 10 13.84 -25.54 17.81
C GLY A 10 14.15 -24.28 18.65
N THR A 11 13.25 -23.32 18.83
CA THR A 11 11.79 -23.27 18.80
C THR A 11 11.40 -21.81 18.42
N ASP A 12 10.16 -21.41 18.14
CA ASP A 12 9.06 -21.34 19.11
C ASP A 12 7.69 -21.16 18.44
N ARG A 13 6.68 -21.80 19.05
CA ARG A 13 5.26 -21.69 18.68
C ARG A 13 4.65 -20.51 19.43
N LYS A 14 4.54 -19.34 18.79
CA LYS A 14 3.67 -18.27 19.32
C LYS A 14 2.19 -18.58 19.07
N THR A 15 1.71 -19.41 19.98
CA THR A 15 0.31 -19.68 20.31
C THR A 15 -0.39 -18.44 20.85
N ARG A 16 -1.74 -18.45 20.79
CA ARG A 16 -2.71 -17.56 21.49
C ARG A 16 -2.83 -16.17 20.85
N ARG A 17 -4.01 -15.79 20.35
CA ARG A 17 -5.28 -15.48 21.07
C ARG A 17 -5.08 -14.30 22.03
N ASP A 18 -5.68 -13.17 21.65
CA ASP A 18 -6.18 -12.03 22.44
C ASP A 18 -6.64 -10.97 21.40
N ILE A 19 -7.66 -10.13 21.57
CA ILE A 19 -8.64 -9.93 22.66
C ILE A 19 -9.98 -9.43 22.06
N ILE A 20 -11.06 -9.49 22.85
CA ILE A 20 -12.46 -9.17 22.48
C ILE A 20 -12.79 -7.68 22.67
N ALA A 21 -13.90 -7.23 22.07
CA ALA A 21 -14.67 -5.99 22.28
C ALA A 21 -14.48 -4.90 21.19
N GLY A 22 -15.48 -4.06 20.88
CA GLY A 22 -16.79 -3.93 21.53
C GLY A 22 -17.86 -3.28 20.64
N ASN A 23 -19.10 -3.37 21.12
CA ASN A 23 -20.33 -2.92 20.47
C ASN A 23 -20.44 -1.38 20.42
N LEU A 24 -20.87 -0.78 19.29
CA LEU A 24 -21.52 0.53 19.34
C LEU A 24 -22.62 0.70 18.29
N LEU A 25 -23.78 1.10 18.79
CA LEU A 25 -25.04 1.32 18.10
C LEU A 25 -25.23 2.82 17.86
N VAL A 26 -25.47 3.29 16.64
CA VAL A 26 -26.09 4.62 16.38
C VAL A 26 -27.00 4.62 15.13
N LEU A 27 -28.30 4.69 15.42
CA LEU A 27 -29.38 5.52 14.83
C LEU A 27 -29.56 5.74 13.31
N ARG A 28 -30.84 5.70 12.94
CA ARG A 28 -31.47 6.02 11.64
C ARG A 28 -31.53 7.54 11.36
N THR A 29 -31.63 7.91 10.08
CA THR A 29 -32.38 9.10 9.61
C THR A 29 -33.08 8.86 8.27
N ALA A 30 -34.06 9.71 7.96
CA ALA A 30 -34.93 9.74 6.78
C ALA A 30 -35.48 11.20 6.63
N GLU A 31 -36.25 11.62 5.62
CA GLU A 31 -36.87 10.94 4.46
C GLU A 31 -37.20 11.97 3.37
N ALA A 32 -37.17 11.64 2.06
CA ALA A 32 -37.76 12.52 1.03
C ALA A 32 -38.04 11.85 -0.33
N ILE A 33 -39.19 12.19 -0.92
CA ILE A 33 -39.70 11.80 -2.25
C ILE A 33 -40.11 13.08 -3.01
N GLY A 34 -39.93 13.14 -4.34
CA GLY A 34 -40.42 14.25 -5.18
C GLY A 34 -40.20 14.04 -6.70
N PRO A 35 -41.23 14.13 -7.59
CA PRO A 35 -41.12 13.72 -8.99
C PRO A 35 -41.35 14.82 -10.07
N GLY A 36 -41.02 14.50 -11.34
CA GLY A 36 -41.37 15.25 -12.57
C GLY A 36 -40.20 16.07 -13.19
N GLY A 37 -40.03 16.22 -14.51
CA GLY A 37 -40.78 15.71 -15.67
C GLY A 37 -40.07 16.01 -17.02
N MET A 38 -40.64 15.44 -18.11
CA MET A 38 -40.31 15.48 -19.56
C MET A 38 -40.05 16.91 -20.17
N ASN A 39 -39.47 17.19 -21.36
CA ASN A 39 -39.13 16.40 -22.58
C ASN A 39 -38.25 17.20 -23.62
N LEU A 40 -37.57 16.51 -24.57
CA LEU A 40 -37.19 16.93 -25.97
C LEU A 40 -36.24 18.17 -26.17
N SER A 41 -35.37 18.33 -27.20
CA SER A 41 -34.90 17.54 -28.36
C SER A 41 -33.51 18.08 -28.87
N PRO A 42 -32.84 17.52 -29.91
CA PRO A 42 -31.36 17.53 -29.96
C PRO A 42 -30.69 18.73 -30.67
N ARG A 43 -29.42 18.98 -30.30
CA ARG A 43 -28.43 19.65 -31.16
C ARG A 43 -27.19 18.78 -31.34
N ILE A 44 -26.81 18.56 -32.60
CA ILE A 44 -25.61 17.82 -32.97
C ILE A 44 -24.40 18.74 -32.82
N SER A 45 -23.70 18.63 -31.70
CA SER A 45 -22.35 19.19 -31.54
C SER A 45 -21.34 18.05 -31.62
N ARG A 46 -20.39 18.15 -32.55
CA ARG A 46 -19.32 17.16 -32.74
C ARG A 46 -18.46 17.12 -31.48
N THR A 47 -18.64 16.11 -30.64
CA THR A 47 -17.75 15.81 -29.52
C THR A 47 -16.41 15.34 -30.04
N VAL A 48 -15.43 16.25 -30.05
CA VAL A 48 -14.02 15.84 -30.05
C VAL A 48 -13.81 15.12 -28.72
N THR A 49 -13.59 13.81 -28.76
CA THR A 49 -13.28 12.99 -27.57
C THR A 49 -11.85 13.28 -27.12
N LEU A 50 -11.62 14.48 -26.59
CA LEU A 50 -10.45 14.76 -25.77
C LEU A 50 -10.53 13.81 -24.59
N LYS A 51 -9.68 12.77 -24.60
CA LYS A 51 -9.40 11.93 -23.43
C LYS A 51 -9.22 12.89 -22.25
N PRO A 52 -9.95 12.74 -21.13
CA PRO A 52 -9.75 13.62 -20.00
C PRO A 52 -8.31 13.45 -19.53
N ARG A 53 -7.47 14.46 -19.82
CA ARG A 53 -6.25 14.68 -19.03
C ARG A 53 -6.76 14.78 -17.60
N ARG A 54 -6.34 13.86 -16.72
CA ARG A 54 -6.65 13.93 -15.28
C ARG A 54 -6.35 15.37 -14.84
N ALA A 55 -7.39 16.11 -14.47
CA ALA A 55 -7.20 17.38 -13.81
C ALA A 55 -6.62 17.05 -12.44
N ILE A 56 -5.33 17.34 -12.25
CA ILE A 56 -4.66 17.15 -10.96
C ILE A 56 -5.05 18.34 -10.10
N GLY A 57 -6.31 18.35 -9.67
CA GLY A 57 -6.77 19.13 -8.52
C GLY A 57 -6.32 18.39 -7.27
N TRP A 58 -5.73 19.10 -6.32
CA TRP A 58 -5.04 18.50 -5.17
C TRP A 58 -5.99 18.37 -3.96
N ASP A 59 -7.23 17.99 -4.23
CA ASP A 59 -8.33 17.97 -3.27
C ASP A 59 -8.68 16.54 -2.87
N GLY A 60 -7.90 15.99 -1.92
CA GLY A 60 -8.15 14.69 -1.30
C GLY A 60 -7.67 13.48 -2.11
N ALA A 61 -6.97 12.58 -1.43
CA ALA A 61 -6.54 11.30 -2.00
C ALA A 61 -7.77 10.41 -2.29
N SER A 62 -8.30 10.49 -3.51
CA SER A 62 -9.26 9.51 -4.03
C SER A 62 -8.56 8.17 -4.17
N ALA A 63 -8.57 7.38 -3.09
CA ALA A 63 -7.89 6.10 -3.00
C ALA A 63 -8.38 5.17 -4.12
N VAL A 64 -7.52 4.95 -5.12
CA VAL A 64 -7.83 4.07 -6.25
C VAL A 64 -7.86 2.64 -5.72
N VAL A 65 -9.07 2.11 -5.57
CA VAL A 65 -9.28 0.72 -5.15
C VAL A 65 -9.00 -0.20 -6.34
N GLU A 66 -7.92 -0.96 -6.26
CA GLU A 66 -7.50 -1.92 -7.28
C GLU A 66 -7.96 -3.34 -6.89
N ILE A 67 -8.35 -4.16 -7.88
CA ILE A 67 -8.67 -5.57 -7.68
C ILE A 67 -7.43 -6.39 -8.04
N THR A 68 -6.98 -7.25 -7.14
CA THR A 68 -5.82 -8.13 -7.36
C THR A 68 -5.97 -9.47 -6.63
N LEU A 69 -4.91 -10.29 -6.61
CA LEU A 69 -4.87 -11.57 -5.89
C LEU A 69 -3.69 -11.59 -4.91
N VAL A 70 -3.91 -12.17 -3.73
CA VAL A 70 -2.85 -12.49 -2.74
C VAL A 70 -2.95 -13.95 -2.31
N GLY A 71 -1.91 -14.51 -1.69
CA GLY A 71 -1.98 -15.86 -1.12
C GLY A 71 -3.10 -15.96 -0.07
N GLU A 72 -3.81 -17.09 -0.02
CA GLU A 72 -5.05 -17.19 0.79
C GLU A 72 -4.84 -16.87 2.28
N ARG A 73 -3.70 -17.26 2.85
CA ARG A 73 -3.34 -16.93 4.26
C ARG A 73 -3.03 -15.45 4.51
N GLN A 74 -2.77 -14.67 3.46
CA GLN A 74 -2.55 -13.21 3.54
C GLN A 74 -3.85 -12.43 3.30
N ALA A 75 -4.92 -13.08 2.86
CA ALA A 75 -6.17 -12.45 2.47
C ALA A 75 -7.02 -12.06 3.69
N GLN A 76 -6.53 -11.09 4.47
CA GLN A 76 -7.19 -10.51 5.64
C GLN A 76 -7.31 -9.00 5.47
N VAL A 77 -8.48 -8.44 5.79
CA VAL A 77 -8.69 -6.97 5.76
C VAL A 77 -7.73 -6.30 6.74
N GLY A 78 -7.10 -5.22 6.29
CA GLY A 78 -6.05 -4.49 7.03
C GLY A 78 -4.64 -5.05 6.85
N HIS A 79 -4.45 -6.24 6.27
CA HIS A 79 -3.11 -6.75 5.97
C HIS A 79 -2.43 -5.90 4.89
N GLU A 80 -1.13 -5.65 5.06
CA GLU A 80 -0.30 -4.89 4.14
C GLU A 80 0.79 -5.76 3.51
N PHE A 81 1.06 -5.53 2.23
CA PHE A 81 2.11 -6.23 1.49
C PHE A 81 2.80 -5.30 0.50
N VAL A 82 4.06 -5.60 0.17
CA VAL A 82 4.80 -4.94 -0.92
C VAL A 82 4.75 -5.85 -2.14
N TYR A 83 4.36 -5.32 -3.30
CA TYR A 83 4.41 -6.10 -4.53
C TYR A 83 5.86 -6.27 -5.01
N ARG A 84 6.30 -7.52 -5.16
CA ARG A 84 7.68 -7.90 -5.54
C ARG A 84 7.82 -8.39 -6.99
N GLY A 85 6.78 -8.22 -7.81
CA GLY A 85 6.82 -8.60 -9.23
C GLY A 85 6.58 -10.09 -9.50
N PRO A 86 6.57 -10.49 -10.79
CA PRO A 86 6.30 -11.86 -11.21
C PRO A 86 7.39 -12.85 -10.80
N GLN A 87 6.97 -14.05 -10.39
CA GLN A 87 7.86 -15.19 -10.13
C GLN A 87 7.82 -16.20 -11.29
N PRO A 88 8.79 -17.13 -11.41
CA PRO A 88 8.81 -18.15 -12.48
C PRO A 88 7.51 -18.98 -12.58
N GLU A 89 6.90 -19.29 -11.43
CA GLU A 89 5.65 -20.04 -11.26
C GLU A 89 4.43 -19.29 -11.83
N CYS A 90 4.54 -17.97 -12.02
CA CYS A 90 3.47 -17.15 -12.62
C CYS A 90 3.37 -17.33 -14.14
N ARG A 91 4.39 -17.89 -14.81
CA ARG A 91 4.41 -18.07 -16.28
C ARG A 91 3.21 -18.89 -16.81
N PRO A 92 2.87 -20.08 -16.27
CA PRO A 92 1.69 -20.84 -16.69
C PRO A 92 0.36 -20.36 -16.05
N CYS A 93 0.36 -19.32 -15.23
CA CYS A 93 -0.83 -18.95 -14.44
C CYS A 93 -1.94 -18.31 -15.28
N LYS A 94 -3.13 -18.93 -15.29
CA LYS A 94 -4.32 -18.49 -16.05
C LYS A 94 -4.85 -17.12 -15.62
N VAL A 95 -4.66 -16.72 -14.36
CA VAL A 95 -5.13 -15.44 -13.81
C VAL A 95 -4.01 -14.40 -13.63
N ARG A 96 -2.84 -14.62 -14.23
CA ARG A 96 -1.65 -13.77 -14.04
C ARG A 96 -1.90 -12.27 -14.31
N ALA A 97 -2.76 -11.94 -15.28
CA ALA A 97 -3.05 -10.53 -15.62
C ALA A 97 -3.74 -9.75 -14.49
N ALA A 98 -4.55 -10.42 -13.67
CA ALA A 98 -5.20 -9.82 -12.50
C ALA A 98 -4.34 -9.94 -11.22
N CYS A 99 -3.25 -10.70 -11.25
CA CYS A 99 -2.35 -10.94 -10.11
C CYS A 99 -1.04 -10.13 -10.19
N LEU A 100 -0.75 -9.55 -11.36
CA LEU A 100 0.52 -8.89 -11.70
C LEU A 100 0.29 -7.46 -12.22
N ASN A 101 -0.75 -6.81 -11.70
CA ASN A 101 -1.20 -5.48 -12.10
C ASN A 101 -0.63 -4.33 -11.25
N GLN A 102 -0.16 -4.64 -10.04
CA GLN A 102 0.44 -3.66 -9.13
C GLN A 102 1.78 -3.09 -9.63
N VAL A 103 2.17 -1.94 -9.08
CA VAL A 103 3.47 -1.30 -9.32
C VAL A 103 4.54 -1.95 -8.43
N LEU A 104 5.69 -2.29 -9.01
CA LEU A 104 6.80 -2.95 -8.31
C LEU A 104 7.34 -2.08 -7.17
N GLY A 105 7.49 -2.67 -5.99
CA GLY A 105 8.01 -1.99 -4.81
C GLY A 105 6.98 -1.18 -4.02
N HIS A 106 5.80 -0.88 -4.59
CA HIS A 106 4.74 -0.18 -3.86
C HIS A 106 4.10 -1.10 -2.80
N ARG A 107 3.70 -0.49 -1.69
CA ARG A 107 2.98 -1.13 -0.59
C ARG A 107 1.48 -0.89 -0.72
N TYR A 108 0.72 -1.95 -0.47
CA TYR A 108 -0.72 -2.01 -0.62
C TYR A 108 -1.37 -2.54 0.66
N ARG A 109 -2.57 -2.04 0.98
CA ARG A 109 -3.41 -2.52 2.11
C ARG A 109 -4.67 -3.18 1.59
N ILE A 110 -5.01 -4.35 2.10
CA ILE A 110 -6.25 -5.07 1.76
C ILE A 110 -7.44 -4.37 2.41
N LYS A 111 -8.38 -3.89 1.60
CA LYS A 111 -9.63 -3.25 2.05
C LYS A 111 -10.81 -4.19 2.08
N LYS A 112 -10.83 -5.17 1.17
CA LYS A 112 -11.90 -6.18 1.14
C LYS A 112 -11.37 -7.49 0.57
N VAL A 113 -11.85 -8.58 1.15
CA VAL A 113 -11.56 -9.94 0.72
C VAL A 113 -12.81 -10.47 0.02
N ARG A 114 -12.68 -10.97 -1.21
CA ARG A 114 -13.79 -11.55 -1.96
C ARG A 114 -13.83 -13.06 -1.78
N ASP A 115 -15.02 -13.64 -1.89
CA ASP A 115 -15.16 -15.11 -1.89
C ASP A 115 -14.92 -15.72 -3.27
N VAL A 116 -13.75 -15.40 -3.84
CA VAL A 116 -13.28 -15.92 -5.12
C VAL A 116 -11.81 -16.29 -4.96
N THR A 117 -11.45 -17.50 -5.38
CA THR A 117 -10.11 -18.07 -5.22
C THR A 117 -9.68 -18.80 -6.48
N HIS A 118 -8.38 -18.87 -6.70
CA HIS A 118 -7.76 -19.53 -7.84
C HIS A 118 -6.55 -20.36 -7.40
N PRO A 119 -6.26 -21.48 -8.07
CA PRO A 119 -5.03 -22.24 -7.82
C PRO A 119 -3.78 -21.37 -8.00
N CYS A 120 -2.83 -21.45 -7.07
CA CYS A 120 -1.60 -20.69 -7.09
C CYS A 120 -0.41 -21.61 -6.81
N LEU A 121 0.51 -21.73 -7.77
CA LEU A 121 1.73 -22.53 -7.63
C LEU A 121 2.77 -21.90 -6.69
N LEU A 122 2.68 -20.58 -6.47
CA LEU A 122 3.60 -19.82 -5.62
C LEU A 122 3.17 -19.79 -4.14
N ASN A 123 1.87 -19.69 -3.89
CA ASN A 123 1.32 -19.46 -2.55
C ASN A 123 0.47 -20.65 -2.12
N GLU A 124 1.10 -21.63 -1.45
CA GLU A 124 0.47 -22.79 -0.77
C GLU A 124 -0.92 -23.15 -1.32
N GLU A 125 -0.92 -23.62 -2.57
CA GLU A 125 -2.05 -24.07 -3.37
C GLU A 125 -3.07 -23.01 -3.84
N ARG A 126 -3.35 -21.93 -3.09
CA ARG A 126 -4.44 -20.98 -3.42
C ARG A 126 -4.11 -19.50 -3.22
N ALA A 127 -4.58 -18.70 -4.17
CA ALA A 127 -4.68 -17.25 -4.08
C ALA A 127 -6.16 -16.81 -4.02
N ARG A 128 -6.44 -15.73 -3.30
CA ARG A 128 -7.78 -15.17 -3.09
C ARG A 128 -7.86 -13.75 -3.66
N VAL A 129 -8.99 -13.42 -4.29
CA VAL A 129 -9.23 -12.11 -4.89
C VAL A 129 -9.50 -11.08 -3.79
N VAL A 130 -8.83 -9.95 -3.87
CA VAL A 130 -8.90 -8.85 -2.90
C VAL A 130 -9.07 -7.50 -3.59
N GLU A 131 -9.67 -6.55 -2.88
CA GLU A 131 -9.64 -5.13 -3.21
C GLU A 131 -8.58 -4.46 -2.32
N VAL A 132 -7.67 -3.70 -2.91
CA VAL A 132 -6.53 -3.06 -2.25
C VAL A 132 -6.48 -1.57 -2.52
N GLU A 133 -5.87 -0.82 -1.61
CA GLU A 133 -5.46 0.58 -1.81
C GLU A 133 -3.95 0.71 -1.67
N LEU A 134 -3.35 1.75 -2.28
CA LEU A 134 -1.97 2.12 -1.97
C LEU A 134 -1.87 2.54 -0.50
N ALA A 135 -0.84 2.05 0.17
CA ALA A 135 -0.55 2.37 1.56
C ALA A 135 0.94 2.69 1.73
N PRO A 136 1.44 3.83 1.21
CA PRO A 136 2.82 4.24 1.42
C PRO A 136 3.19 4.22 2.92
N PRO A 137 4.41 3.84 3.29
CA PRO A 137 4.90 4.02 4.65
C PRO A 137 5.23 5.49 4.94
N GLU A 138 5.20 5.87 6.22
CA GLU A 138 5.94 7.03 6.69
C GLU A 138 7.44 6.81 6.46
N ALA A 139 8.17 7.89 6.20
CA ALA A 139 9.60 7.87 5.99
C ALA A 139 10.28 9.02 6.75
N SER A 140 11.56 8.85 7.08
CA SER A 140 12.40 9.97 7.48
C SER A 140 12.96 10.65 6.24
N LEU A 141 12.91 11.98 6.20
CA LEU A 141 13.46 12.80 5.12
C LEU A 141 14.50 13.78 5.68
N PRO A 142 15.52 14.19 4.92
CA PRO A 142 16.38 15.30 5.29
C PRO A 142 15.54 16.57 5.48
N SER A 143 15.69 17.28 6.60
CA SER A 143 14.83 18.42 6.97
C SER A 143 14.76 19.50 5.89
N ARG A 144 15.86 19.72 5.16
CA ARG A 144 15.95 20.66 4.02
C ARG A 144 15.14 20.27 2.77
N ALA A 145 14.71 19.02 2.67
CA ALA A 145 13.97 18.46 1.52
C ALA A 145 12.51 18.10 1.88
N ALA A 146 12.17 18.07 3.16
CA ALA A 146 10.83 17.85 3.66
C ALA A 146 10.00 19.14 3.56
N ILE A 147 9.50 19.41 2.36
CA ILE A 147 8.59 20.53 2.07
C ILE A 147 7.26 19.92 1.66
N GLU A 148 6.16 20.31 2.32
CA GLU A 148 4.84 19.78 2.00
C GLU A 148 4.48 19.99 0.52
N GLY A 149 3.96 18.94 -0.09
CA GLY A 149 3.65 18.88 -1.50
C GLY A 149 4.85 18.69 -2.45
N ALA A 150 6.09 18.81 -1.98
CA ALA A 150 7.26 18.59 -2.84
C ALA A 150 7.34 17.13 -3.31
N VAL A 151 7.72 16.95 -4.57
CA VAL A 151 8.08 15.65 -5.14
C VAL A 151 9.59 15.52 -5.12
N LEU A 152 10.08 14.42 -4.55
CA LEU A 152 11.51 14.12 -4.46
C LEU A 152 11.81 12.67 -4.85
N SER A 153 13.04 12.43 -5.27
CA SER A 153 13.60 11.08 -5.36
C SER A 153 14.04 10.64 -3.96
N TYR A 154 13.48 9.56 -3.43
CA TYR A 154 13.80 9.09 -2.09
C TYR A 154 15.27 8.66 -1.99
N GLU A 155 15.99 9.24 -1.02
CA GLU A 155 17.35 8.89 -0.68
C GLU A 155 17.35 8.08 0.62
N LYS A 156 17.95 6.89 0.60
CA LYS A 156 18.05 6.02 1.76
C LYS A 156 19.21 6.45 2.66
N ILE A 157 18.93 6.60 3.96
CA ILE A 157 19.96 6.89 4.96
C ILE A 157 20.86 5.66 5.13
N VAL A 158 22.17 5.85 5.01
CA VAL A 158 23.17 4.80 5.26
C VAL A 158 23.39 4.66 6.77
N CYS A 159 22.62 3.79 7.42
CA CYS A 159 22.73 3.50 8.85
C CYS A 159 22.49 2.01 9.13
N SER A 160 23.39 1.36 9.86
CA SER A 160 23.30 -0.06 10.25
C SER A 160 22.73 -0.30 11.65
N ASN A 161 22.36 0.75 12.40
CA ASN A 161 21.85 0.63 13.76
C ASN A 161 20.37 0.19 13.78
N ALA A 162 20.14 -1.13 13.66
CA ALA A 162 18.82 -1.74 13.72
C ALA A 162 18.07 -1.55 15.05
N ALA A 163 18.75 -1.13 16.12
CA ALA A 163 18.16 -0.81 17.42
C ALA A 163 17.73 0.67 17.55
N CYS A 164 18.00 1.51 16.54
CA CYS A 164 17.56 2.91 16.53
C CYS A 164 16.01 2.98 16.49
N PRO A 165 15.35 3.79 17.34
CA PRO A 165 13.89 3.92 17.31
C PRO A 165 13.38 4.39 15.93
N ASN A 166 14.15 5.25 15.26
CA ASN A 166 13.84 5.80 13.94
C ASN A 166 14.17 4.82 12.79
N PHE A 167 14.69 3.62 13.05
CA PHE A 167 15.21 2.71 12.01
C PHE A 167 14.16 2.39 10.94
N ARG A 168 12.88 2.21 11.30
CA ARG A 168 11.79 1.94 10.35
C ARG A 168 11.42 3.12 9.46
N LEU A 169 11.62 4.36 9.93
CA LEU A 169 11.44 5.57 9.14
C LEU A 169 12.62 5.77 8.17
N CYS A 170 13.84 5.42 8.61
CA CYS A 170 15.04 5.43 7.78
C CYS A 170 15.11 4.28 6.76
N HIS A 171 14.40 3.18 7.03
CA HIS A 171 14.32 1.97 6.23
C HIS A 171 12.85 1.58 5.95
N PRO A 172 12.09 2.46 5.28
CA PRO A 172 10.66 2.27 5.07
C PRO A 172 10.40 1.09 4.14
N ILE A 173 9.59 0.13 4.59
CA ILE A 173 9.24 -1.05 3.78
C ILE A 173 8.23 -0.63 2.72
N GLY A 174 8.67 -0.63 1.46
CA GLY A 174 7.84 -0.22 0.32
C GLY A 174 8.19 1.15 -0.26
N ILE A 175 9.33 1.74 0.11
CA ILE A 175 9.97 2.83 -0.64
C ILE A 175 11.44 2.44 -0.81
N GLU A 176 11.92 2.38 -2.05
CA GLU A 176 13.30 2.05 -2.39
C GLU A 176 14.05 3.31 -2.83
N ALA A 177 15.39 3.30 -2.76
CA ALA A 177 16.19 4.45 -3.19
C ALA A 177 15.98 4.75 -4.69
N GLY A 178 15.78 6.03 -5.03
CA GLY A 178 15.43 6.47 -6.39
C GLY A 178 13.92 6.49 -6.70
N MET A 179 13.07 5.97 -5.82
CA MET A 179 11.61 6.04 -5.99
C MET A 179 11.12 7.48 -5.82
N ARG A 180 10.27 7.96 -6.74
CA ARG A 180 9.62 9.26 -6.61
C ARG A 180 8.51 9.20 -5.58
N VAL A 181 8.57 10.12 -4.62
CA VAL A 181 7.58 10.28 -3.56
C VAL A 181 7.22 11.74 -3.39
N ARG A 182 5.96 11.99 -3.04
CA ARG A 182 5.40 13.31 -2.76
C ARG A 182 5.22 13.44 -1.25
N VAL A 183 5.78 14.49 -0.64
CA VAL A 183 5.55 14.80 0.77
C VAL A 183 4.08 15.23 0.93
N GLN A 184 3.33 14.56 1.80
CA GLN A 184 1.95 14.94 2.12
C GLN A 184 1.90 15.84 3.37
N GLU A 185 2.64 15.47 4.40
CA GLU A 185 2.66 16.11 5.71
C GLU A 185 4.07 15.97 6.31
N VAL A 186 4.57 17.04 6.94
CA VAL A 186 5.87 17.03 7.63
C VAL A 186 5.65 16.88 9.14
N GLY A 187 6.20 15.81 9.71
CA GLY A 187 6.11 15.49 11.14
C GLY A 187 7.26 16.09 11.96
N ALA A 188 7.47 15.53 13.15
CA ALA A 188 8.50 15.98 14.09
C ALA A 188 9.93 15.69 13.61
N GLU A 189 10.88 16.50 14.11
CA GLU A 189 12.32 16.24 14.01
C GLU A 189 12.71 14.94 14.72
N LEU A 190 13.66 14.21 14.15
CA LEU A 190 14.09 12.90 14.58
C LEU A 190 15.53 12.95 15.12
N GLU A 191 15.71 12.58 16.39
CA GLU A 191 17.04 12.44 16.96
C GLU A 191 17.83 11.34 16.23
N CYS A 192 18.89 11.75 15.52
CA CYS A 192 19.77 10.83 14.80
C CYS A 192 21.11 10.66 15.53
N PRO A 193 21.47 9.45 15.99
CA PRO A 193 22.78 9.18 16.61
C PRO A 193 23.99 9.44 15.70
N LEU A 194 23.77 9.64 14.39
CA LEU A 194 24.80 9.97 13.40
C LEU A 194 24.85 11.48 13.08
N GLY A 195 24.03 12.31 13.73
CA GLY A 195 24.02 13.77 13.55
C GLY A 195 23.32 14.28 12.28
N TYR A 196 22.61 13.43 11.53
CA TYR A 196 21.77 13.88 10.42
C TYR A 196 20.54 14.64 10.93
N SER A 197 20.28 15.86 10.43
CA SER A 197 18.99 16.53 10.66
C SER A 197 17.93 15.91 9.74
N LEU A 198 16.94 15.29 10.38
CA LEU A 198 15.91 14.48 9.75
C LEU A 198 14.55 14.82 10.38
N VAL A 199 13.50 14.76 9.58
CA VAL A 199 12.11 14.82 10.06
C VAL A 199 11.36 13.56 9.64
N SER A 200 10.33 13.19 10.40
CA SER A 200 9.31 12.24 9.95
C SER A 200 8.42 12.89 8.88
N ALA A 201 7.88 12.10 7.95
CA ALA A 201 6.95 12.59 6.94
C ALA A 201 5.97 11.50 6.48
N THR A 202 4.72 11.90 6.29
CA THR A 202 3.74 11.13 5.51
C THR A 202 4.01 11.39 4.03
N VAL A 203 4.08 10.35 3.21
CA VAL A 203 4.36 10.48 1.77
C VAL A 203 3.32 9.77 0.91
N ALA A 204 3.20 10.18 -0.35
CA ALA A 204 2.49 9.48 -1.41
C ALA A 204 3.50 8.93 -2.44
N TYR A 205 3.15 7.83 -3.10
CA TYR A 205 3.82 7.44 -4.33
C TYR A 205 3.50 8.47 -5.44
N ASP A 206 4.48 8.84 -6.24
CA ASP A 206 4.35 9.82 -7.32
C ASP A 206 4.91 9.25 -8.63
N ASP A 207 4.02 8.96 -9.58
CA ASP A 207 4.34 8.36 -10.89
C ASP A 207 5.02 9.37 -11.87
#